data_AF-A0A3A9C6M6-F1
#
_entry.id   AF-A0A3A9C6M6-F1
#
_cell.length_a   1.000
_cell.length_b   1.000
_cell.length_c   1.000
_cell.angle_alpha   90.00
_cell.angle_beta   90.00
_cell.angle_gamma   90.00
#
_symmetry.space_group_name_H-M   'P 1'
#
loop_
_entity.id
_entity.type
_entity.pdbx_description
1 polymer ?
#
loop_
_entity_poly.entity_id
_entity_poly.type
_entity_poly.pdbx_seq_one_letter_code
_entity_poly.pdbx_strand_id
1 'polypeptide(L)'
;MRREKGQYGYRDSVRRMRLMITIVLGLGVLAQLGARYLTENQAAKNILTVMAILTVLPFANMASPLLVSWRYRTPPREFYEKIKPYEEKCVILYDLILTTKEFVMPMDAIAVHPGGVYGYCTAGKLKVKEAEQSLNKLFTANRLDPNMKLFLEERSFLRRLDSLKPWKECENDGTVEYGTALLKSLSM
;
A
#
# COMPACT_ATOMS: atom_id res chain seq x y z
N MET A 1 -1.23 -1.28 19.25
CA MET A 1 -1.04 -2.45 18.38
C MET A 1 -0.55 -1.97 17.02
N ARG A 2 0.56 -2.51 16.52
CA ARG A 2 1.09 -2.19 15.19
C ARG A 2 0.26 -2.96 14.17
N ARG A 3 -0.41 -2.27 13.24
CA ARG A 3 -1.16 -2.93 12.16
C ARG A 3 -0.20 -3.48 11.12
N GLU A 4 -0.49 -4.67 10.63
CA GLU A 4 0.32 -5.34 9.61
C GLU A 4 -0.23 -5.11 8.19
N LYS A 5 0.62 -5.31 7.18
CA LYS A 5 0.22 -5.21 5.77
C LYS A 5 -0.91 -6.19 5.47
N GLY A 6 -1.99 -5.69 4.88
CA GLY A 6 -3.17 -6.49 4.54
C GLY A 6 -4.29 -6.41 5.58
N GLN A 7 -4.12 -5.68 6.68
CA GLN A 7 -5.18 -5.44 7.67
C GLN A 7 -5.97 -4.17 7.38
N TYR A 8 -7.26 -4.19 7.71
CA TYR A 8 -8.10 -2.99 7.62
C TYR A 8 -7.58 -1.85 8.50
N GLY A 9 -7.52 -0.65 7.93
CA GLY A 9 -6.94 0.55 8.52
C GLY A 9 -5.41 0.58 8.54
N TYR A 10 -4.72 -0.29 7.79
CA TYR A 10 -3.26 -0.26 7.68
C TYR A 10 -2.77 1.04 7.04
N ARG A 11 -3.39 1.49 5.94
CA ARG A 11 -3.03 2.74 5.23
C ARG A 11 -3.06 3.96 6.14
N ASP A 12 -4.14 4.14 6.90
CA ASP A 12 -4.27 5.30 7.78
C ASP A 12 -3.28 5.25 8.95
N SER A 13 -3.01 4.06 9.49
CA SER A 13 -2.01 3.88 10.55
C SER A 13 -0.60 4.23 10.06
N VAL A 14 -0.22 3.73 8.89
CA VAL A 14 1.09 3.99 8.29
C VAL A 14 1.22 5.45 7.90
N ARG A 15 0.16 6.05 7.32
CA ARG A 15 0.15 7.49 7.02
C ARG A 15 0.37 8.32 8.27
N ARG A 16 -0.34 8.04 9.37
CA ARG A 16 -0.21 8.80 10.62
C ARG A 16 1.21 8.71 11.17
N MET A 17 1.79 7.50 11.18
CA MET A 17 3.16 7.30 11.65
C MET A 17 4.18 8.02 10.75
N ARG A 18 4.09 7.86 9.43
CA ARG A 18 4.97 8.54 8.47
C ARG A 18 4.83 10.06 8.57
N LEU A 19 3.61 10.58 8.70
CA LEU A 19 3.33 12.01 8.88
C LEU A 19 4.03 12.55 10.13
N MET A 20 3.90 11.87 11.27
CA MET A 20 4.54 12.28 12.51
C MET A 20 6.06 12.33 12.37
N ILE A 21 6.67 11.30 11.77
CA ILE A 21 8.12 11.27 11.52
C ILE A 21 8.54 12.39 10.57
N THR A 22 7.80 12.60 9.48
CA THR A 22 8.07 13.68 8.51
C THR A 22 7.97 15.05 9.18
N ILE A 23 6.98 15.29 10.03
CA ILE A 23 6.85 16.54 10.78
C ILE A 23 8.04 16.74 11.73
N VAL A 24 8.43 15.72 12.49
CA VAL A 24 9.58 15.80 13.42
C VAL A 24 10.88 16.09 12.66
N LEU A 25 11.14 15.38 11.55
CA LEU A 25 12.31 15.63 10.71
C LEU A 25 12.29 17.04 10.10
N GLY A 26 11.13 17.50 9.63
CA GLY A 26 10.95 18.85 9.10
C GLY A 26 11.21 19.93 10.15
N LEU A 27 10.69 19.75 11.37
CA LEU A 27 10.97 20.63 12.50
C LEU A 27 12.45 20.62 12.88
N GLY A 28 13.11 19.46 12.82
CA GLY A 28 14.56 19.33 13.05
C GLY A 28 15.37 20.16 12.05
N VAL A 29 15.04 20.09 10.76
CA VAL A 29 15.69 20.91 9.72
C VAL A 29 15.47 22.41 9.97
N LEU A 30 14.23 22.81 10.31
CA LEU A 30 13.93 24.21 10.64
C LEU A 30 14.70 24.69 11.88
N ALA A 31 14.82 23.85 12.91
CA ALA A 31 15.57 24.17 14.11
C ALA A 31 17.07 24.33 13.82
N GLN A 32 17.65 23.46 12.98
CA GLN A 32 19.06 23.57 12.55
C GLN A 32 19.31 24.87 11.77
N LEU A 33 18.40 25.23 10.86
CA LEU A 33 18.48 26.49 10.11
C LEU A 33 18.29 27.72 11.00
N GLY A 34 17.38 27.66 11.99
CA GLY A 34 17.21 28.70 12.98
C GLY A 34 18.45 28.89 13.85
N ALA A 35 19.03 27.79 14.36
CA ALA A 35 20.27 27.81 15.13
C ALA A 35 21.44 28.40 14.34
N ARG A 36 21.50 28.13 13.02
CA ARG A 36 22.49 28.75 12.12
C ARG A 36 22.36 30.27 12.07
N TYR A 37 21.13 30.80 12.07
CA TYR A 37 20.90 32.25 12.03
C TYR A 37 21.32 32.94 13.33
N LEU A 38 21.10 32.27 14.47
CA LEU A 38 21.42 32.80 15.81
C LEU A 38 22.90 32.66 16.20
N THR A 39 23.66 31.80 15.53
CA THR A 39 25.08 31.57 15.85
C THR A 39 25.96 32.51 15.04
N GLU A 40 26.87 33.25 15.68
CA GLU A 40 27.78 34.17 14.96
C GLU A 40 29.04 33.47 14.41
N ASN A 41 29.46 32.35 15.02
CA ASN A 41 30.65 31.60 14.63
C ASN A 41 30.50 30.92 13.25
N GLN A 42 31.41 31.25 12.33
CA GLN A 42 31.41 30.76 10.95
C GLN A 42 31.64 29.24 10.83
N ALA A 43 32.46 28.64 11.71
CA ALA A 43 32.65 27.19 11.73
C ALA A 43 31.37 26.45 12.15
N ALA A 44 30.67 26.96 13.17
CA ALA A 44 29.40 26.41 13.63
C ALA A 44 28.29 26.54 12.58
N LYS A 45 28.23 27.67 11.85
CA LYS A 45 27.30 27.85 10.71
C LYS A 45 27.50 26.78 9.64
N ASN A 46 28.76 26.47 9.30
CA ASN A 46 29.08 25.47 8.28
C ASN A 46 28.67 24.07 8.73
N ILE A 47 28.98 23.69 9.97
CA ILE A 47 28.59 22.38 10.54
C ILE A 47 27.06 22.24 10.55
N LEU A 48 26.34 23.26 11.04
CA LEU A 48 24.86 23.25 11.06
C LEU A 48 24.26 23.14 9.66
N THR A 49 24.88 23.78 8.67
CA THR A 49 24.45 23.69 7.26
C THR A 49 24.62 22.28 6.71
N VAL A 50 25.78 21.66 6.94
CA VAL A 50 26.05 20.28 6.51
C VAL A 50 25.08 19.31 7.20
N MET A 51 24.84 19.47 8.50
CA MET A 51 23.89 18.65 9.25
C MET A 51 22.45 18.80 8.73
N ALA A 52 22.03 20.02 8.39
CA ALA A 52 20.71 20.27 7.80
C ALA A 52 20.57 19.55 6.45
N ILE A 53 21.57 19.65 5.57
CA ILE A 53 21.57 18.96 4.27
C ILE A 53 21.45 17.44 4.49
N LEU A 54 22.24 16.87 5.39
CA LEU A 54 22.18 15.44 5.71
C LEU A 54 20.83 15.01 6.27
N THR A 55 20.15 15.88 7.03
CA THR A 55 18.84 15.59 7.63
C THR A 55 17.69 15.74 6.62
N VAL A 56 17.85 16.55 5.58
CA VAL A 56 16.85 16.71 4.51
C VAL A 56 16.70 15.44 3.66
N LEU A 57 17.76 14.65 3.47
CA LEU A 57 17.69 13.39 2.71
C LEU A 57 16.69 12.38 3.30
N PRO A 58 16.79 11.97 4.58
CA PRO A 58 15.81 11.07 5.18
C PRO A 58 14.42 11.70 5.28
N PHE A 59 14.31 13.03 5.45
CA PHE A 59 13.03 13.73 5.38
C PHE A 59 12.35 13.54 4.02
N ALA A 60 13.08 13.81 2.93
CA ALA A 60 12.55 13.68 1.56
C ALA A 60 12.15 12.22 1.26
N ASN A 61 12.94 11.25 1.70
CA ASN A 61 12.64 9.83 1.53
C ASN A 61 11.36 9.40 2.27
N MET A 62 11.09 9.97 3.46
CA MET A 62 9.86 9.69 4.21
C MET A 62 8.65 10.45 3.65
N ALA A 63 8.85 11.68 3.16
CA ALA A 63 7.79 12.54 2.64
C ALA A 63 7.27 12.10 1.26
N SER A 64 8.15 11.66 0.37
CA SER A 64 7.76 11.30 -1.01
C SER A 64 6.65 10.23 -1.09
N PRO A 65 6.76 9.07 -0.41
CA PRO A 65 5.69 8.07 -0.37
C PRO A 65 4.39 8.59 0.27
N LEU A 66 4.51 9.49 1.24
CA LEU A 66 3.37 10.07 1.95
C LEU A 66 2.57 11.01 1.02
N LEU A 67 3.25 11.79 0.18
CA LEU A 67 2.60 12.66 -0.81
C LEU A 67 1.84 11.85 -1.87
N VAL A 68 2.46 10.79 -2.39
CA VAL A 68 1.83 9.91 -3.39
C VAL A 68 0.61 9.19 -2.78
N SER A 69 0.77 8.66 -1.58
CA SER A 69 -0.32 7.96 -0.89
C SER A 69 -1.37 8.89 -0.28
N TRP A 70 -1.16 10.21 -0.26
CA TRP A 70 -2.05 11.18 0.41
C TRP A 70 -3.50 11.12 -0.09
N ARG A 71 -3.68 10.89 -1.39
CA ARG A 71 -5.00 10.83 -2.02
C ARG A 71 -5.79 9.55 -1.70
N TYR A 72 -5.15 8.48 -1.22
CA TYR A 72 -5.78 7.17 -1.09
C TYR A 72 -6.21 6.90 0.35
N ARG A 73 -7.49 7.10 0.68
CA ARG A 73 -7.99 6.84 2.03
C ARG A 73 -8.40 5.38 2.22
N THR A 74 -8.37 4.94 3.48
CA THR A 74 -8.97 3.66 3.89
C THR A 74 -10.47 3.72 3.59
N PRO A 75 -11.08 2.68 3.00
CA PRO A 75 -12.51 2.63 2.72
C PRO A 75 -13.34 2.66 4.03
N PRO A 76 -14.61 3.10 3.98
CA PRO A 76 -15.48 3.17 5.15
C PRO A 76 -15.71 1.78 5.77
N ARG A 77 -16.04 1.74 7.07
CA ARG A 77 -16.24 0.49 7.82
C ARG A 77 -17.35 -0.39 7.24
N GLU A 78 -18.37 0.22 6.66
CA GLU A 78 -19.47 -0.49 5.99
C GLU A 78 -18.97 -1.44 4.89
N PHE A 79 -17.94 -1.03 4.14
CA PHE A 79 -17.33 -1.87 3.11
C PHE A 79 -16.60 -3.07 3.74
N TYR A 80 -15.90 -2.85 4.85
CA TYR A 80 -15.23 -3.92 5.59
C TYR A 80 -16.25 -4.93 6.15
N GLU A 81 -17.34 -4.47 6.74
CA GLU A 81 -18.40 -5.33 7.28
C GLU A 81 -19.08 -6.20 6.21
N LYS A 82 -19.25 -5.68 4.98
CA LYS A 82 -19.78 -6.45 3.85
C LYS A 82 -18.82 -7.54 3.37
N ILE A 83 -17.51 -7.31 3.47
CA ILE A 83 -16.49 -8.24 2.91
C ILE A 83 -16.04 -9.27 3.94
N LYS A 84 -16.09 -8.94 5.22
CA LYS A 84 -15.70 -9.83 6.33
C LYS A 84 -16.28 -11.26 6.24
N PRO A 85 -17.55 -11.50 5.86
CA PRO A 85 -18.08 -12.86 5.72
C PRO A 85 -17.37 -13.71 4.65
N TYR A 86 -16.73 -13.09 3.66
CA TYR A 86 -16.02 -13.80 2.59
C TYR A 86 -14.61 -14.24 3.01
N GLU A 87 -14.10 -13.80 4.16
CA GLU A 87 -12.83 -14.26 4.72
C GLU A 87 -12.84 -15.77 5.02
N GLU A 88 -14.01 -16.36 5.24
CA GLU A 88 -14.17 -17.81 5.41
C GLU A 88 -13.94 -18.59 4.10
N LYS A 89 -14.10 -17.93 2.95
CA LYS A 89 -14.00 -18.53 1.61
C LYS A 89 -12.67 -18.29 0.93
N CYS A 90 -11.98 -17.20 1.25
CA CYS A 90 -10.73 -16.79 0.60
C CYS A 90 -9.90 -15.89 1.52
N VAL A 91 -8.60 -15.77 1.25
CA VAL A 91 -7.74 -14.85 2.02
C VAL A 91 -7.93 -13.43 1.49
N ILE A 92 -8.37 -12.52 2.36
CA ILE A 92 -8.61 -11.12 1.97
C ILE A 92 -7.50 -10.24 2.54
N LEU A 93 -6.89 -9.45 1.67
CA LEU A 93 -5.90 -8.43 2.02
C LEU A 93 -6.52 -7.05 1.81
N TYR A 94 -6.57 -6.27 2.88
CA TYR A 94 -7.10 -4.91 2.85
C TYR A 94 -6.00 -3.87 2.72
N ASP A 95 -6.38 -2.71 2.19
CA ASP A 95 -5.58 -1.48 2.26
C ASP A 95 -4.17 -1.60 1.66
N LEU A 96 -4.01 -2.36 0.59
CA LEU A 96 -2.72 -2.45 -0.11
C LEU A 96 -2.60 -1.39 -1.19
N ILE A 97 -1.40 -0.87 -1.43
CA ILE A 97 -1.12 0.04 -2.56
C ILE A 97 -0.12 -0.69 -3.44
N LEU A 98 -0.60 -1.31 -4.51
CA LEU A 98 0.24 -2.04 -5.45
C LEU A 98 0.88 -1.07 -6.43
N THR A 99 2.19 -1.17 -6.59
CA THR A 99 2.95 -0.35 -7.54
C THR A 99 3.58 -1.22 -8.61
N THR A 100 3.24 -0.94 -9.86
CA THR A 100 3.96 -1.46 -11.04
C THR A 100 4.83 -0.35 -11.63
N LYS A 101 5.62 -0.66 -12.66
CA LYS A 101 6.44 0.33 -13.37
C LYS A 101 5.61 1.49 -13.94
N GLU A 102 4.35 1.23 -14.27
CA GLU A 102 3.47 2.13 -15.02
C GLU A 102 2.33 2.67 -14.17
N PHE A 103 1.88 1.92 -13.16
CA PHE A 103 0.66 2.21 -12.42
C PHE A 103 0.86 2.13 -10.90
N VAL A 104 0.30 3.10 -10.19
CA VAL A 104 0.13 3.07 -8.73
C VAL A 104 -1.35 2.84 -8.45
N MET A 105 -1.68 1.73 -7.79
CA MET A 105 -3.05 1.26 -7.64
C MET A 105 -3.41 1.05 -6.17
N PRO A 106 -4.31 1.87 -5.60
CA PRO A 106 -4.86 1.64 -4.27
C PRO A 106 -5.87 0.49 -4.30
N MET A 107 -5.45 -0.69 -3.84
CA MET A 107 -6.31 -1.87 -3.70
C MET A 107 -6.99 -1.90 -2.33
N ASP A 108 -8.26 -1.54 -2.29
CA ASP A 108 -9.04 -1.43 -1.05
C ASP A 108 -9.30 -2.80 -0.43
N ALA A 109 -9.55 -3.80 -1.27
CA ALA A 109 -9.58 -5.20 -0.90
C ALA A 109 -9.01 -6.07 -2.04
N ILE A 110 -8.27 -7.11 -1.69
CA ILE A 110 -7.80 -8.14 -2.62
C ILE A 110 -8.20 -9.49 -2.04
N ALA A 111 -9.01 -10.24 -2.77
CA ALA A 111 -9.33 -11.63 -2.46
C ALA A 111 -8.36 -12.55 -3.20
N VAL A 112 -7.63 -13.37 -2.45
CA VAL A 112 -6.72 -14.39 -2.94
C VAL A 112 -7.38 -15.75 -2.78
N HIS A 113 -7.63 -16.42 -3.90
CA HIS A 113 -8.24 -17.74 -3.98
C HIS A 113 -7.37 -18.65 -4.87
N PRO A 114 -7.37 -19.99 -4.71
CA PRO A 114 -6.53 -20.87 -5.54
C PRO A 114 -6.84 -20.74 -7.03
N GLY A 115 -8.11 -20.51 -7.36
CA GLY A 115 -8.57 -20.25 -8.73
C GLY A 115 -8.29 -18.85 -9.28
N GLY A 116 -7.64 -17.94 -8.55
CA GLY A 116 -7.27 -16.61 -9.03
C GLY A 116 -7.33 -15.50 -7.98
N VAL A 117 -6.80 -14.32 -8.34
CA VAL A 117 -6.75 -13.14 -7.46
C VAL A 117 -7.71 -12.08 -7.95
N TYR A 118 -8.49 -11.48 -7.05
CA TYR A 118 -9.49 -10.48 -7.39
C TYR A 118 -9.26 -9.22 -6.58
N GLY A 119 -8.92 -8.12 -7.24
CA GLY A 119 -8.65 -6.83 -6.60
C GLY A 119 -9.79 -5.83 -6.83
N TYR A 120 -10.18 -5.13 -5.78
CA TYR A 120 -11.07 -3.96 -5.84
C TYR A 120 -10.27 -2.67 -5.66
N CYS A 121 -10.44 -1.73 -6.59
CA CYS A 121 -9.67 -0.50 -6.66
C CYS A 121 -10.58 0.71 -6.92
N THR A 122 -10.57 1.71 -6.04
CA THR A 122 -11.35 2.95 -6.19
C THR A 122 -10.67 4.00 -7.08
N ALA A 123 -9.57 3.67 -7.76
CA ALA A 123 -8.86 4.63 -8.60
C ALA A 123 -9.64 4.97 -9.89
N GLY A 124 -10.36 6.10 -9.88
CA GLY A 124 -11.26 6.52 -10.97
C GLY A 124 -10.62 6.85 -12.33
N LYS A 125 -9.29 6.77 -12.48
CA LYS A 125 -8.58 7.01 -13.76
C LYS A 125 -7.75 5.81 -14.24
N LEU A 126 -7.92 4.63 -13.65
CA LEU A 126 -7.12 3.47 -13.97
C LEU A 126 -7.58 2.81 -15.27
N LYS A 127 -6.65 2.57 -16.20
CA LYS A 127 -6.89 1.72 -17.37
C LYS A 127 -6.83 0.25 -16.95
N VAL A 128 -7.99 -0.32 -16.63
CA VAL A 128 -8.14 -1.66 -16.05
C VAL A 128 -7.38 -2.74 -16.84
N LYS A 129 -7.54 -2.80 -18.17
CA LYS A 129 -6.91 -3.83 -19.01
C LYS A 129 -5.38 -3.75 -19.01
N GLU A 130 -4.81 -2.56 -19.11
CA GLU A 130 -3.36 -2.35 -19.09
C GLU A 130 -2.81 -2.69 -17.69
N ALA A 131 -3.51 -2.29 -16.63
CA ALA A 131 -3.15 -2.60 -15.25
C ALA A 131 -3.18 -4.10 -14.95
N GLU A 132 -4.22 -4.81 -15.39
CA GLU A 132 -4.34 -6.27 -15.27
C GLU A 132 -3.20 -6.98 -16.01
N GLN A 133 -2.87 -6.56 -17.24
CA GLN A 133 -1.76 -7.12 -18.00
C GLN A 133 -0.42 -6.91 -17.29
N SER A 134 -0.15 -5.69 -16.81
CA SER A 134 1.09 -5.36 -16.13
C SER A 134 1.23 -6.12 -14.81
N LEU A 135 0.13 -6.35 -14.09
CA LEU A 135 0.17 -7.19 -12.90
C LEU A 135 0.31 -8.68 -13.24
N ASN A 136 -0.43 -9.20 -14.21
CA ASN A 136 -0.31 -10.61 -14.62
C ASN A 136 1.13 -10.94 -15.07
N LYS A 137 1.82 -10.02 -15.75
CA LYS A 137 3.27 -10.14 -16.03
C LYS A 137 4.12 -10.29 -14.77
N LEU A 138 3.81 -9.55 -13.69
CA LEU A 138 4.49 -9.70 -12.41
C LEU A 138 4.18 -11.04 -11.75
N PHE A 139 2.95 -11.54 -11.83
CA PHE A 139 2.59 -12.86 -11.31
C PHE A 139 3.36 -13.97 -12.05
N THR A 140 3.38 -13.91 -13.39
CA THR A 140 4.15 -14.87 -14.21
C THR A 140 5.65 -14.81 -13.89
N ALA A 141 6.22 -13.62 -13.72
CA ALA A 141 7.63 -13.45 -13.34
C ALA A 141 7.95 -14.10 -11.97
N ASN A 142 6.97 -14.19 -11.08
CA ASN A 142 7.10 -14.83 -9.77
C ASN A 142 6.53 -16.26 -9.74
N ARG A 143 6.34 -16.91 -10.90
CA ARG A 143 5.83 -18.29 -11.03
C ARG A 143 4.43 -18.52 -10.42
N LEU A 144 3.59 -17.50 -10.43
CA LEU A 144 2.18 -17.61 -10.08
C LEU A 144 1.30 -17.58 -11.33
N ASP A 145 0.15 -18.24 -11.25
CA ASP A 145 -0.83 -18.23 -12.34
C ASP A 145 -1.35 -16.81 -12.59
N PRO A 146 -1.29 -16.32 -13.85
CA PRO A 146 -1.75 -14.99 -14.22
C PRO A 146 -3.29 -14.98 -14.34
N ASN A 147 -3.97 -15.05 -13.20
CA ASN A 147 -5.44 -14.94 -13.15
C ASN A 147 -5.88 -13.84 -12.19
N MET A 148 -5.25 -12.66 -12.31
CA MET A 148 -5.69 -11.48 -11.57
C MET A 148 -6.69 -10.65 -12.37
N LYS A 149 -7.82 -10.31 -11.72
CA LYS A 149 -8.84 -9.41 -12.25
C LYS A 149 -9.05 -8.21 -11.33
N LEU A 150 -9.27 -7.05 -11.93
CA LEU A 150 -9.48 -5.79 -11.22
C LEU A 150 -10.91 -5.28 -11.43
N PHE A 151 -11.52 -4.81 -10.34
CA PHE A 151 -12.87 -4.25 -10.34
C PHE A 151 -12.83 -2.81 -9.82
N LEU A 152 -13.52 -1.92 -10.54
CA LEU A 152 -13.72 -0.52 -10.12
C LEU A 152 -15.03 -0.32 -9.35
N GLU A 153 -15.99 -1.23 -9.52
CA GLU A 153 -17.30 -1.17 -8.89
C GLU A 153 -17.43 -2.22 -7.78
N GLU A 154 -17.90 -1.79 -6.60
CA GLU A 154 -18.11 -2.66 -5.44
C GLU A 154 -19.08 -3.80 -5.76
N ARG A 155 -20.18 -3.51 -6.46
CA ARG A 155 -21.21 -4.52 -6.80
C ARG A 155 -20.64 -5.65 -7.67
N SER A 156 -19.82 -5.29 -8.65
CA SER A 156 -19.19 -6.24 -9.57
C SER A 156 -18.16 -7.11 -8.84
N PHE A 157 -17.44 -6.53 -7.88
CA PHE A 157 -16.53 -7.25 -7.00
C PHE A 157 -17.26 -8.23 -6.08
N LEU A 158 -18.30 -7.78 -5.37
CA LEU A 158 -19.09 -8.64 -4.47
C LEU A 158 -19.74 -9.81 -5.21
N ARG A 159 -20.33 -9.57 -6.39
CA ARG A 159 -20.86 -10.65 -7.25
C ARG A 159 -19.80 -11.69 -7.61
N ARG A 160 -18.55 -11.26 -7.81
CA ARG A 160 -17.45 -12.19 -8.08
C ARG A 160 -17.14 -13.02 -6.83
N LEU A 161 -17.08 -12.40 -5.65
CA LEU A 161 -16.86 -13.10 -4.39
C LEU A 161 -17.99 -14.10 -4.06
N ASP A 162 -19.24 -13.76 -4.36
CA ASP A 162 -20.38 -14.67 -4.21
C ASP A 162 -20.24 -15.93 -5.07
N SER A 163 -19.70 -15.79 -6.28
CA SER A 163 -19.48 -16.91 -7.21
C SER A 163 -18.30 -17.81 -6.82
N LEU A 164 -17.49 -17.42 -5.84
CA LEU A 164 -16.34 -18.22 -5.40
C LEU A 164 -16.80 -19.37 -4.51
N LYS A 165 -16.23 -20.55 -4.77
CA LYS A 165 -16.39 -21.72 -3.91
C LYS A 165 -15.60 -21.54 -2.62
N PRO A 166 -16.07 -22.11 -1.49
CA PRO A 166 -15.37 -22.01 -0.22
C PRO A 166 -14.03 -22.78 -0.23
N TRP A 167 -13.01 -22.17 0.40
CA TRP A 167 -11.64 -22.67 0.57
C TRP A 167 -11.51 -24.15 0.98
N LYS A 168 -12.47 -24.68 1.74
CA LYS A 168 -12.42 -26.03 2.34
C LYS A 168 -12.38 -27.19 1.33
N GLU A 169 -12.67 -26.95 0.05
CA GLU A 169 -12.69 -28.01 -0.99
C GLU A 169 -11.45 -28.01 -1.90
N CYS A 170 -10.49 -27.09 -1.73
CA CYS A 170 -9.28 -27.05 -2.55
C CYS A 170 -8.06 -27.58 -1.77
N GLU A 171 -7.31 -28.50 -2.38
CA GLU A 171 -6.02 -28.97 -1.86
C GLU A 171 -5.10 -27.78 -1.57
N ASN A 172 -4.59 -27.74 -0.35
CA ASN A 172 -3.83 -26.62 0.18
C ASN A 172 -2.38 -26.69 -0.30
N ASP A 173 -2.13 -26.22 -1.52
CA ASP A 173 -0.83 -26.34 -2.19
C ASP A 173 0.15 -25.17 -1.87
N GLY A 174 -0.13 -24.36 -0.84
CA GLY A 174 0.73 -23.23 -0.43
C GLY A 174 0.73 -22.01 -1.38
N THR A 175 0.14 -22.14 -2.57
CA THR A 175 0.07 -21.09 -3.61
C THR A 175 -0.56 -19.79 -3.11
N VAL A 176 -1.54 -19.88 -2.22
CA VAL A 176 -2.21 -18.69 -1.67
C VAL A 176 -1.37 -17.99 -0.63
N GLU A 177 -0.62 -18.72 0.20
CA GLU A 177 0.33 -18.08 1.12
C GLU A 177 1.43 -17.36 0.34
N TYR A 178 2.00 -18.01 -0.68
CA TYR A 178 2.99 -17.38 -1.55
C TYR A 178 2.43 -16.16 -2.30
N GLY A 179 1.20 -16.27 -2.83
CA GLY A 179 0.49 -15.15 -3.46
C GLY A 179 0.25 -13.98 -2.51
N THR A 180 -0.15 -14.25 -1.26
CA THR A 180 -0.33 -13.19 -0.26
C THR A 180 0.99 -12.53 0.14
N ALA A 181 2.07 -13.30 0.26
CA ALA A 181 3.40 -12.79 0.56
C ALA A 181 3.92 -11.90 -0.58
N LEU A 182 3.71 -12.32 -1.84
CA LEU A 182 4.05 -11.52 -3.01
C LEU A 182 3.25 -10.21 -3.06
N LEU A 183 1.94 -10.26 -2.83
CA LEU A 183 1.11 -9.05 -2.81
C LEU A 183 1.54 -8.07 -1.69
N LYS A 184 1.95 -8.60 -0.53
CA LYS A 184 2.49 -7.79 0.57
C LYS A 184 3.88 -7.20 0.24
N SER A 185 4.71 -7.88 -0.55
CA SER A 185 6.02 -7.38 -0.97
C SER A 185 5.91 -6.32 -2.08
N LEU A 186 4.92 -6.45 -2.96
CA LEU A 186 4.59 -5.48 -4.02
C LEU A 186 3.88 -4.22 -3.49
N SER A 187 3.41 -4.24 -2.24
CA SER A 187 2.78 -3.09 -1.60
C SER A 187 3.81 -2.17 -0.92
N MET A 188 3.69 -0.87 -1.19
CA MET A 188 4.47 0.20 -0.55
C MET A 188 4.02 0.50 0.90
#